data_AF-A0A938UCZ5-F1
#
_entry.id   AF-A0A938UCZ5-F1
#
_cell.length_a   1.000
_cell.length_b   1.000
_cell.length_c   1.000
_cell.angle_alpha   90.00
_cell.angle_beta   90.00
_cell.angle_gamma   90.00
#
_symmetry.space_group_name_H-M   'P 1'
#
loop_
_entity.id
_entity.type
_entity.pdbx_description
1 polymer ?
#
loop_
_entity_poly.entity_id
_entity_poly.type
_entity_poly.pdbx_seq_one_letter_code
_entity_poly.pdbx_strand_id
1 'polypeptide(L)'
;MRNNTLTSLAGSMRRRGMIQEAIEAALLAENSGRCDPPLPDAAVRRIAASVARYEPTQTDSEGKGHNFSLVSAAELISEAKTHSRWLWEGILPQGGLSLLVSKPKFGKTTFGINLGVAVSRGDHFLGRQTAQASVVYLALEEKREEVADKLKNLGVEQEPFHLGDSSKGSDREKFGLVSICG
;
A
#
# COMPACT_ATOMS: atom_id res chain seq x y z
N MET A 1 -23.18 -6.85 26.04
CA MET A 1 -22.58 -6.08 24.92
C MET A 1 -23.06 -4.62 24.93
N ARG A 2 -22.86 -3.84 26.00
CA ARG A 2 -23.38 -2.45 26.12
C ARG A 2 -22.30 -1.36 26.22
N ASN A 3 -21.18 -1.64 26.90
CA ASN A 3 -20.06 -0.69 27.02
C ASN A 3 -19.20 -0.58 25.75
N ASN A 4 -19.19 -1.62 24.90
CA ASN A 4 -18.29 -1.66 23.74
C ASN A 4 -18.74 -0.71 22.62
N THR A 5 -20.04 -0.45 22.46
CA THR A 5 -20.59 0.40 21.39
C THR A 5 -20.26 1.87 21.61
N LEU A 6 -20.53 2.41 22.82
CA LEU A 6 -20.21 3.79 23.16
C LEU A 6 -18.69 4.03 23.20
N THR A 7 -17.92 3.05 23.67
CA THR A 7 -16.45 3.14 23.66
C THR A 7 -15.89 3.15 22.23
N SER A 8 -16.46 2.34 21.33
CA SER A 8 -16.09 2.31 19.91
C SER A 8 -16.44 3.62 19.19
N LEU A 9 -17.65 4.14 19.42
CA LEU A 9 -18.10 5.43 18.88
C LEU A 9 -17.20 6.57 19.37
N ALA A 10 -16.91 6.61 20.66
CA ALA A 10 -15.99 7.57 21.27
C ALA A 10 -14.59 7.49 20.64
N GLY A 11 -14.06 6.27 20.47
CA GLY A 11 -12.76 6.04 19.85
C GLY A 11 -12.68 6.54 18.40
N SER A 12 -13.76 6.35 17.63
CA SER A 12 -13.89 6.86 16.26
C SER A 12 -13.87 8.40 16.22
N MET A 13 -14.62 9.04 17.12
CA MET A 13 -14.65 10.51 17.23
C MET A 13 -13.30 11.07 17.66
N ARG A 14 -12.62 10.42 18.62
CA ARG A 14 -11.29 10.84 19.07
C ARG A 14 -10.23 10.71 17.99
N ARG A 15 -10.26 9.62 17.21
CA ARG A 15 -9.40 9.45 16.03
C ARG A 15 -9.65 10.50 14.95
N ARG A 16 -10.79 11.20 14.96
CA ARG A 16 -11.04 12.31 14.03
C ARG A 16 -10.66 13.68 14.61
N GLY A 17 -9.98 13.71 15.75
CA GLY A 17 -9.56 14.96 16.38
C GLY A 17 -10.62 15.64 17.24
N MET A 18 -11.77 15.00 17.51
CA MET A 18 -12.81 15.62 18.34
C MET A 18 -12.33 15.82 19.79
N ILE A 19 -12.69 16.96 20.36
CA ILE A 19 -12.43 17.32 21.76
C ILE A 19 -13.32 16.51 22.71
N GLN A 20 -12.89 16.39 23.97
CA GLN A 20 -13.57 15.57 24.97
C GLN A 20 -15.04 15.96 25.15
N GLU A 21 -15.32 17.26 25.15
CA GLU A 21 -16.65 17.84 25.34
C GLU A 21 -17.59 17.45 24.19
N ALA A 22 -17.06 17.44 22.95
CA ALA A 22 -17.81 17.04 21.77
C ALA A 22 -18.12 15.53 21.78
N ILE A 23 -17.17 14.71 22.24
CA ILE A 23 -17.37 13.27 22.41
C ILE A 23 -18.43 13.01 23.48
N GLU A 24 -18.35 13.68 24.64
CA GLU A 24 -19.31 13.53 25.74
C GLU A 24 -20.74 13.86 25.30
N ALA A 25 -20.93 15.01 24.65
CA ALA A 25 -22.25 15.44 24.17
C ALA A 25 -22.87 14.41 23.21
N ALA A 26 -22.07 13.88 22.29
CA ALA A 26 -22.53 12.88 21.33
C ALA A 26 -22.88 11.54 22.00
N LEU A 27 -22.07 11.08 22.96
CA LEU A 27 -22.34 9.83 23.66
C LEU A 27 -23.59 9.91 24.55
N LEU A 28 -23.87 11.07 25.18
CA LEU A 28 -25.10 11.26 25.96
C LEU A 28 -26.34 11.19 25.06
N ALA A 29 -26.28 11.82 23.88
CA ALA A 29 -27.35 11.75 22.89
C ALA A 29 -27.57 10.30 22.40
N GLU A 30 -26.51 9.60 22.01
CA GLU A 30 -26.59 8.22 21.52
C GLU A 30 -27.07 7.24 22.61
N ASN A 31 -26.64 7.42 23.86
CA ASN A 31 -27.08 6.61 25.00
C ASN A 31 -28.58 6.77 25.27
N SER A 32 -29.10 8.01 25.24
CA SER A 32 -30.52 8.27 25.43
C SER A 32 -31.40 7.78 24.27
N GLY A 33 -30.89 7.87 23.04
CA GLY A 33 -31.64 7.54 21.82
C GLY A 33 -31.60 6.07 21.41
N ARG A 34 -30.54 5.32 21.80
CA ARG A 34 -30.32 3.94 21.29
C ARG A 34 -29.98 2.90 22.33
N CYS A 35 -29.69 3.25 23.58
CA CYS A 35 -29.37 2.26 24.62
C CYS A 35 -30.57 2.00 25.54
N ASP A 36 -30.95 0.73 25.70
CA ASP A 36 -32.01 0.30 26.62
C ASP A 36 -31.54 -0.80 27.60
N PRO A 37 -31.63 -0.58 28.93
CA PRO A 37 -31.77 0.73 29.57
C PRO A 37 -30.57 1.66 29.32
N PRO A 38 -30.74 2.98 29.38
CA PRO A 38 -29.66 3.94 29.23
C PRO A 38 -28.66 3.80 30.39
N LEU A 39 -27.37 4.01 30.09
CA LEU A 39 -26.35 4.12 31.13
C LEU A 39 -26.51 5.44 31.91
N PRO A 40 -26.15 5.49 33.20
CA PRO A 40 -26.08 6.76 33.92
C PRO A 40 -25.09 7.71 33.25
N ASP A 41 -25.41 9.00 33.22
CA ASP A 41 -24.55 10.04 32.62
C ASP A 41 -23.11 9.98 33.15
N ALA A 42 -22.93 9.72 34.44
CA ALA A 42 -21.60 9.57 35.05
C ALA A 42 -20.77 8.43 34.45
N ALA A 43 -21.40 7.37 33.94
CA ALA A 43 -20.71 6.30 33.22
C ALA A 43 -20.31 6.75 31.81
N VAL A 44 -21.18 7.49 31.11
CA VAL A 44 -20.91 8.04 29.78
C VAL A 44 -19.76 9.05 29.81
N ARG A 45 -19.76 9.96 30.80
CA ARG A 45 -18.67 10.91 31.02
C ARG A 45 -17.33 10.23 31.25
N ARG A 46 -17.31 9.14 32.03
CA ARG A 46 -16.09 8.33 32.24
C ARG A 46 -15.57 7.70 30.96
N ILE A 47 -16.45 7.24 30.07
CA ILE A 47 -16.05 6.69 28.77
C ILE A 47 -15.40 7.79 27.91
N ALA A 48 -16.04 8.97 27.80
CA ALA A 48 -15.50 10.10 27.06
C ALA A 48 -14.12 10.54 27.59
N ALA A 49 -14.00 10.71 28.91
CA ALA A 49 -12.73 11.06 29.56
C ALA A 49 -11.66 9.98 29.37
N SER A 50 -12.04 8.70 29.40
CA SER A 50 -11.11 7.59 29.17
C SER A 50 -10.55 7.58 27.75
N VAL A 51 -11.39 7.90 26.76
CA VAL A 51 -10.99 7.91 25.36
C VAL A 51 -10.22 9.19 24.99
N ALA A 52 -10.56 10.32 25.62
CA ALA A 52 -9.86 11.59 25.41
C ALA A 52 -8.37 11.55 25.81
N ARG A 53 -7.96 10.60 26.67
CA ARG A 53 -6.53 10.40 27.01
C ARG A 53 -5.68 9.92 25.84
N TYR A 54 -6.27 9.29 24.83
CA TYR A 54 -5.53 8.89 23.63
C TYR A 54 -5.28 10.12 22.76
N GLU A 55 -4.09 10.24 22.18
CA GLU A 55 -3.81 11.29 21.22
C GLU A 55 -4.66 11.10 19.97
N PRO A 56 -5.27 12.18 19.42
CA PRO A 56 -5.97 12.09 18.16
C PRO A 56 -4.94 11.77 17.09
N THR A 57 -5.03 10.59 16.49
CA THR A 57 -4.39 10.37 15.19
C THR A 57 -5.07 11.35 14.25
N GLN A 58 -4.44 12.45 13.85
CA GLN A 58 -4.97 13.28 12.76
C GLN A 58 -4.95 12.40 11.50
N THR A 59 -5.97 11.58 11.31
CA THR A 59 -6.31 11.09 10.00
C THR A 59 -7.02 12.26 9.36
N ASP A 60 -6.21 13.20 8.86
CA ASP A 60 -6.58 14.07 7.77
C ASP A 60 -7.20 13.15 6.73
N SER A 61 -8.52 13.02 6.79
CA SER A 61 -9.29 12.31 5.81
C SER A 61 -9.46 13.26 4.64
N GLU A 62 -8.33 13.74 4.12
CA GLU A 62 -8.18 13.82 2.68
C GLU A 62 -8.43 12.39 2.20
N GLY A 63 -9.64 12.14 1.70
CA GLY A 63 -9.82 11.00 0.82
C GLY A 63 -8.70 11.06 -0.21
N LYS A 64 -8.01 9.95 -0.44
CA LYS A 64 -7.06 9.78 -1.54
C LYS A 64 -7.79 10.00 -2.87
N GLY A 65 -8.11 11.26 -3.19
CA GLY A 65 -8.22 11.71 -4.55
C GLY A 65 -6.80 11.73 -5.07
N HIS A 66 -6.53 10.95 -6.12
CA HIS A 66 -5.35 11.19 -6.92
C HIS A 66 -5.37 12.67 -7.29
N ASN A 67 -4.35 13.42 -6.85
CA ASN A 67 -4.24 14.84 -7.14
C ASN A 67 -4.02 14.97 -8.66
N PHE A 68 -5.10 15.11 -9.42
CA PHE A 68 -5.03 15.25 -10.87
C PHE A 68 -4.76 16.72 -11.18
N SER A 69 -3.52 17.06 -11.50
CA SER A 69 -3.19 18.33 -12.13
C SER A 69 -3.62 18.30 -13.59
N LEU A 70 -4.51 19.21 -13.98
CA LEU A 70 -4.81 19.45 -15.38
C LEU A 70 -3.68 20.28 -15.98
N VAL A 71 -2.92 19.69 -16.89
CA VAL A 71 -1.88 20.36 -17.67
C VAL A 71 -2.43 20.56 -19.09
N SER A 72 -2.25 21.75 -19.66
CA SER A 72 -2.72 22.00 -21.03
C SER A 72 -1.85 21.25 -22.05
N ALA A 73 -2.43 20.85 -23.18
CA ALA A 73 -1.67 20.17 -24.23
C ALA A 73 -0.50 21.04 -24.76
N ALA A 74 -0.69 22.36 -24.84
CA ALA A 74 0.35 23.28 -25.28
C ALA A 74 1.51 23.33 -24.27
N GLU A 75 1.20 23.36 -22.97
CA GLU A 75 2.18 23.33 -21.89
C GLU A 75 2.99 22.03 -21.91
N LEU A 76 2.31 20.87 -22.01
CA LEU A 76 2.94 19.54 -22.10
C LEU A 76 3.88 19.40 -23.31
N ILE A 77 3.51 19.96 -24.47
CA ILE A 77 4.34 19.92 -25.69
C ILE A 77 5.56 20.83 -25.56
N SER A 78 5.41 21.97 -24.89
CA SER A 78 6.48 22.95 -24.66
C SER A 78 7.45 22.55 -23.55
N GLU A 79 7.08 21.56 -22.74
CA GLU A 79 7.89 21.04 -21.66
C GLU A 79 9.15 20.38 -22.23
N ALA A 80 10.33 20.90 -21.83
CA ALA A 80 11.60 20.30 -22.23
C ALA A 80 11.64 18.87 -21.69
N LYS A 81 11.72 17.87 -22.59
CA LYS A 81 11.75 16.45 -22.23
C LYS A 81 12.90 16.18 -21.25
N THR A 82 12.60 16.17 -19.96
CA THR A 82 13.54 15.80 -18.91
C THR A 82 14.00 14.38 -19.20
N HIS A 83 15.31 14.17 -19.24
CA HIS A 83 15.93 12.90 -19.63
C HIS A 83 15.20 11.70 -19.03
N SER A 84 14.81 10.73 -19.87
CA SER A 84 14.20 9.48 -19.42
C SER A 84 15.06 8.88 -18.33
N ARG A 85 14.56 8.87 -17.09
CA ARG A 85 15.22 8.13 -16.02
C ARG A 85 15.02 6.66 -16.32
N TRP A 86 16.07 5.86 -16.23
CA TRP A 86 16.05 4.43 -16.53
C TRP A 86 16.16 3.64 -15.23
N LEU A 87 15.29 2.65 -15.05
CA LEU A 87 15.44 1.65 -14.01
C LEU A 87 16.47 0.58 -14.42
N TRP A 88 16.51 0.26 -15.71
CA TRP A 88 17.54 -0.55 -16.36
C TRP A 88 17.96 0.13 -17.65
N GLU A 89 19.24 0.54 -17.73
CA GLU A 89 19.76 1.48 -18.71
C GLU A 89 19.40 1.14 -20.17
N GLY A 90 18.60 2.01 -20.79
CA GLY A 90 18.19 1.90 -22.19
C GLY A 90 17.18 0.78 -22.48
N ILE A 91 16.68 0.08 -21.45
CA ILE A 91 15.72 -1.02 -21.61
C ILE A 91 14.43 -0.79 -20.83
N LEU A 92 14.53 -0.43 -19.54
CA LEU A 92 13.37 -0.25 -18.66
C LEU A 92 13.31 1.19 -18.17
N PRO A 93 12.39 2.03 -18.69
CA PRO A 93 12.21 3.39 -18.20
C PRO A 93 11.66 3.38 -16.76
N GLN A 94 12.00 4.40 -16.00
CA GLN A 94 11.39 4.67 -14.70
C GLN A 94 10.01 5.26 -14.93
N GLY A 95 8.96 4.49 -14.58
CA GLY A 95 7.57 4.86 -14.77
C GLY A 95 6.95 4.29 -16.05
N GLY A 96 5.62 4.14 -16.03
CA GLY A 96 4.84 3.49 -17.10
C GLY A 96 4.75 1.97 -16.94
N LEU A 97 4.23 1.29 -17.98
CA LEU A 97 4.09 -0.17 -18.02
C LEU A 97 5.05 -0.75 -19.06
N SER A 98 5.85 -1.72 -18.64
CA SER A 98 6.71 -2.51 -19.54
C SER A 98 6.31 -3.98 -19.48
N LEU A 99 6.34 -4.66 -20.62
CA LEU A 99 5.94 -6.06 -20.75
C LEU A 99 7.11 -6.93 -21.20
N LEU A 100 7.40 -7.97 -20.43
CA LEU A 100 8.32 -9.04 -20.82
C LEU A 100 7.54 -10.19 -21.45
N VAL A 101 7.74 -10.42 -22.75
CA VAL A 101 6.98 -11.41 -23.54
C VAL A 101 7.91 -12.47 -24.11
N SER A 102 7.58 -13.73 -23.88
CA SER A 102 8.27 -14.88 -24.46
C SER A 102 7.35 -16.08 -24.56
N LYS A 103 7.75 -17.11 -25.33
CA LYS A 103 7.10 -18.42 -25.30
C LYS A 103 7.20 -19.04 -23.89
N PRO A 104 6.29 -19.97 -23.52
CA PRO A 104 6.40 -20.71 -22.26
C PRO A 104 7.76 -21.38 -22.11
N LYS A 105 8.29 -21.39 -20.88
CA LYS A 105 9.57 -22.01 -20.49
C LYS A 105 10.83 -21.41 -21.13
N PHE A 106 10.76 -20.23 -21.73
CA PHE A 106 11.93 -19.49 -22.24
C PHE A 106 12.66 -18.64 -21.17
N GLY A 107 12.45 -18.94 -19.89
CA GLY A 107 13.19 -18.27 -18.80
C GLY A 107 12.67 -16.89 -18.39
N LYS A 108 11.46 -16.49 -18.81
CA LYS A 108 10.84 -15.20 -18.41
C LYS A 108 10.82 -14.97 -16.89
N THR A 109 10.43 -15.97 -16.11
CA THR A 109 10.44 -15.92 -14.64
C THR A 109 11.86 -15.74 -14.12
N THR A 110 12.81 -16.54 -14.60
CA THR A 110 14.21 -16.45 -14.20
C THR A 110 14.77 -15.06 -14.49
N PHE A 111 14.54 -14.55 -15.71
CA PHE A 111 14.94 -13.21 -16.11
C PHE A 111 14.31 -12.14 -15.23
N GLY A 112 12.99 -12.19 -14.99
CA GLY A 112 12.27 -11.21 -14.19
C GLY A 112 12.76 -11.14 -12.74
N ILE A 113 12.96 -12.29 -12.10
CA ILE A 113 13.48 -12.36 -10.73
C ILE A 113 14.91 -11.83 -10.66
N ASN A 114 15.79 -12.25 -11.58
CA ASN A 114 17.19 -11.81 -11.59
C ASN A 114 17.30 -10.30 -11.84
N LEU A 115 16.52 -9.77 -12.79
CA LEU A 115 16.45 -8.33 -13.02
C LEU A 115 15.94 -7.60 -11.77
N GLY A 116 14.89 -8.10 -11.13
CA GLY A 116 14.36 -7.51 -9.91
C GLY A 116 15.37 -7.51 -8.76
N VAL A 117 16.16 -8.57 -8.59
CA VAL A 117 17.23 -8.60 -7.60
C VAL A 117 18.32 -7.59 -7.95
N ALA A 118 18.76 -7.52 -9.20
CA ALA A 118 19.74 -6.53 -9.64
C ALA A 118 19.25 -5.10 -9.38
N VAL A 119 17.99 -4.80 -9.70
CA VAL A 119 17.35 -3.51 -9.39
C VAL A 119 17.26 -3.25 -7.89
N SER A 120 16.99 -4.25 -7.05
CA SER A 120 16.96 -4.06 -5.59
C SER A 120 18.33 -3.71 -4.99
N ARG A 121 19.41 -4.06 -5.69
CA ARG A 121 20.81 -3.79 -5.30
C ARG A 121 21.40 -2.57 -6.00
N GLY A 122 20.89 -2.19 -7.17
CA GLY A 122 21.56 -1.25 -8.06
C GLY A 122 22.74 -1.87 -8.80
N ASP A 123 22.77 -3.20 -8.94
CA ASP A 123 23.84 -3.92 -9.62
C ASP A 123 23.76 -3.77 -11.14
N HIS A 124 24.86 -4.09 -11.83
CA HIS A 124 24.81 -4.28 -13.28
C HIS A 124 24.03 -5.54 -13.63
N PHE A 125 23.12 -5.44 -14.60
CA PHE A 125 22.42 -6.59 -15.16
C PHE A 125 22.63 -6.66 -16.67
N LEU A 126 23.21 -7.78 -17.14
CA LEU A 126 23.55 -8.01 -18.54
C LEU A 126 24.36 -6.85 -19.17
N GLY A 127 25.33 -6.33 -18.40
CA GLY A 127 26.25 -5.27 -18.85
C GLY A 127 25.68 -3.85 -18.84
N ARG A 128 24.54 -3.63 -18.18
CA ARG A 128 23.85 -2.33 -18.09
C ARG A 128 23.59 -1.96 -16.64
N GLN A 129 23.70 -0.67 -16.30
CA GLN A 129 23.44 -0.19 -14.95
C GLN A 129 21.94 -0.31 -14.61
N THR A 130 21.63 -0.68 -13.37
CA THR A 130 20.28 -0.54 -12.80
C THR A 130 20.25 0.58 -11.76
N ALA A 131 19.11 1.25 -11.61
CA ALA A 131 18.88 2.17 -10.51
C ALA A 131 18.34 1.40 -9.30
N GLN A 132 18.95 1.58 -8.12
CA GLN A 132 18.52 0.91 -6.91
C GLN A 132 17.09 1.35 -6.54
N ALA A 133 16.16 0.41 -6.41
CA ALA A 133 14.77 0.68 -6.06
C ALA A 133 14.12 -0.48 -5.31
N SER A 134 13.05 -0.19 -4.58
CA SER A 134 12.21 -1.23 -4.00
C SER A 134 11.48 -2.01 -5.10
N VAL A 135 11.52 -3.33 -5.03
CA VAL A 135 10.91 -4.22 -6.02
C VAL A 135 9.78 -5.01 -5.38
N VAL A 136 8.65 -5.09 -6.08
CA VAL A 136 7.55 -6.00 -5.73
C VAL A 136 7.42 -7.04 -6.84
N TYR A 137 7.63 -8.31 -6.50
CA TYR A 137 7.39 -9.44 -7.39
C TYR A 137 6.02 -10.04 -7.09
N LEU A 138 5.09 -9.95 -8.04
CA LEU A 138 3.76 -10.56 -7.93
C LEU A 138 3.78 -12.00 -8.45
N ALA A 139 3.88 -12.97 -7.55
CA ALA A 139 3.91 -14.39 -7.89
C ALA A 139 2.48 -14.95 -8.01
N LEU A 140 1.80 -14.62 -9.12
CA LEU A 140 0.40 -15.03 -9.33
C LEU A 140 0.24 -16.49 -9.78
N GLU A 141 1.28 -17.08 -10.35
CA GLU A 141 1.26 -18.43 -10.94
C GLU A 141 2.25 -19.39 -10.26
N GLU A 142 3.15 -18.87 -9.42
CA GLU A 142 4.25 -19.61 -8.81
C GLU A 142 4.01 -19.81 -7.31
N LYS A 143 4.46 -20.94 -6.78
CA LYS A 143 4.37 -21.20 -5.34
C LYS A 143 5.37 -20.34 -4.58
N ARG A 144 4.98 -19.92 -3.38
CA ARG A 144 5.82 -19.10 -2.49
C ARG A 144 7.16 -19.78 -2.17
N GLU A 145 7.16 -21.09 -1.94
CA GLU A 145 8.39 -21.84 -1.63
C GLU A 145 9.37 -21.80 -2.81
N GLU A 146 8.88 -21.98 -4.04
CA GLU A 146 9.73 -21.96 -5.25
C GLU A 146 10.36 -20.58 -5.47
N VAL A 147 9.63 -19.51 -5.19
CA VAL A 147 10.17 -18.15 -5.28
C VAL A 147 11.19 -17.90 -4.18
N ALA A 148 10.92 -18.36 -2.94
CA ALA A 148 11.85 -18.24 -1.82
C ALA A 148 13.18 -18.96 -2.11
N ASP A 149 13.12 -20.18 -2.65
CA ASP A 149 14.33 -20.94 -3.03
C ASP A 149 15.14 -20.22 -4.10
N LYS A 150 14.48 -19.62 -5.11
CA LYS A 150 15.15 -18.81 -6.14
C LYS A 150 15.86 -17.60 -5.53
N LEU A 151 15.18 -16.85 -4.66
CA LEU A 151 15.77 -15.67 -4.01
C LEU A 151 16.95 -16.06 -3.11
N LYS A 152 16.83 -17.15 -2.36
CA LYS A 152 17.92 -17.70 -1.55
C LYS A 152 19.12 -18.10 -2.40
N ASN A 153 18.89 -18.76 -3.54
CA ASN A 153 19.96 -19.13 -4.48
C ASN A 153 20.63 -17.91 -5.14
N LEU A 154 19.94 -16.76 -5.21
CA LEU A 154 20.49 -15.48 -5.66
C LEU A 154 21.16 -14.68 -4.52
N GLY A 155 21.22 -15.24 -3.32
CA GLY A 155 21.85 -14.63 -2.15
C GLY A 155 21.10 -13.40 -1.64
N VAL A 156 19.79 -13.34 -1.83
CA VAL A 156 18.96 -12.25 -1.27
C VAL A 156 18.85 -12.43 0.23
N GLU A 157 19.13 -11.39 0.99
CA GLU A 157 19.10 -11.34 2.45
C GLU A 157 18.22 -10.21 2.97
N GLN A 158 18.58 -8.95 2.67
CA GLN A 158 17.98 -7.74 3.25
C GLN A 158 17.61 -6.69 2.19
N GLU A 159 17.77 -7.02 0.92
CA GLU A 159 17.44 -6.16 -0.19
C GLU A 159 15.95 -5.80 -0.17
N PRO A 160 15.56 -4.61 -0.66
CA PRO A 160 14.17 -4.18 -0.72
C PRO A 160 13.39 -4.91 -1.83
N PHE A 161 13.29 -6.23 -1.72
CA PHE A 161 12.59 -7.13 -2.64
C PHE A 161 11.43 -7.81 -1.91
N HIS A 162 10.21 -7.50 -2.31
CA HIS A 162 8.98 -7.94 -1.67
C HIS A 162 8.19 -8.90 -2.57
N LEU A 163 7.56 -9.91 -1.97
CA LEU A 163 6.68 -10.84 -2.65
C LEU A 163 5.21 -10.45 -2.41
N GLY A 164 4.43 -10.31 -3.47
CA GLY A 164 2.96 -10.33 -3.40
C GLY A 164 2.42 -11.66 -3.93
N ASP A 165 1.58 -12.33 -3.16
CA ASP A 165 0.88 -13.56 -3.56
C ASP A 165 -0.63 -13.43 -3.37
N SER A 166 -1.41 -14.34 -3.97
CA SER A 166 -2.87 -14.32 -3.96
C SER A 166 -3.49 -14.95 -2.71
N SER A 167 -2.80 -14.97 -1.55
CA SER A 167 -3.23 -15.75 -0.37
C SER A 167 -4.57 -15.33 0.28
N LYS A 168 -5.36 -14.45 -0.35
CA LYS A 168 -6.82 -14.36 -0.18
C LYS A 168 -7.52 -14.03 -1.50
N GLY A 169 -8.29 -14.97 -2.05
CA GLY A 169 -9.27 -14.71 -3.12
C GLY A 169 -9.42 -15.87 -4.10
N SER A 170 -10.59 -16.49 -4.07
CA SER A 170 -11.04 -17.57 -4.97
C SER A 170 -10.94 -17.23 -6.46
N ASP A 171 -10.60 -18.24 -7.26
CA ASP A 171 -11.03 -18.47 -8.65
C ASP A 171 -11.01 -17.26 -9.61
N ARG A 172 -9.97 -17.19 -10.47
CA ARG A 172 -10.05 -17.40 -11.94
C ARG A 172 -8.90 -16.72 -12.72
N GLU A 173 -8.45 -17.49 -13.70
CA GLU A 173 -7.87 -17.12 -15.00
C GLU A 173 -6.49 -16.42 -15.09
N LYS A 174 -5.59 -17.22 -15.69
CA LYS A 174 -4.21 -17.00 -16.11
C LYS A 174 -3.94 -15.62 -16.73
N PHE A 175 -3.14 -14.80 -16.07
CA PHE A 175 -2.36 -13.73 -16.71
C PHE A 175 -1.04 -13.52 -15.95
N GLY A 176 0.07 -13.93 -16.55
CA GLY A 176 1.41 -13.69 -16.01
C GLY A 176 1.85 -12.23 -16.25
N LEU A 177 1.50 -11.33 -15.33
CA LEU A 177 1.96 -9.94 -15.29
C LEU A 177 3.08 -9.79 -14.24
N VAL A 178 4.32 -9.56 -14.66
CA VAL A 178 5.36 -9.05 -13.77
C VAL A 178 5.31 -7.54 -13.88
N SER A 179 4.63 -6.89 -12.93
CA SER A 179 4.58 -5.42 -12.84
C SER A 179 5.73 -4.97 -11.95
N ILE A 180 6.79 -4.43 -12.54
CA ILE A 180 7.77 -3.64 -11.80
C ILE A 180 7.21 -2.22 -11.73
N CYS A 181 6.42 -1.92 -10.71
CA CYS A 181 6.02 -0.54 -10.42
C CYS A 181 7.21 0.17 -9.80
N GLY A 182 7.70 1.22 -10.48
CA GLY A 182 8.57 2.24 -9.89
C GLY A 182 7.77 3.43 -9.37
#